data_AF-A0A965CWP6-F1
#
_entry.id   AF-A0A965CWP6-F1
#
_cell.length_a   1.000
_cell.length_b   1.000
_cell.length_c   1.000
_cell.angle_alpha   90.00
_cell.angle_beta   90.00
_cell.angle_gamma   90.00
#
_symmetry.space_group_name_H-M   'P 1'
#
loop_
_entity.id
_entity.type
_entity.pdbx_description
1 polymer ?
#
loop_
_entity_poly.entity_id
_entity_poly.type
_entity_poly.pdbx_seq_one_letter_code
_entity_poly.pdbx_strand_id
1 'polypeptide(L)'
;MSANLLVELLTEELPPKVLQTLGNAFANGIAEGLRSRQLLEAGSTVTVYCTPRRLAAHISQVRSIAPDQPFSEKLMPVSVGLKDGQPTPALLKKLAAKNLSHVDPATLEREHDGKTEQLVYRAVAKGSSLNVGLQAALDDAIAKLPIPKVMSYQLADGTTTVHFVRPAHGLIALHGKDIVPITPKKRNLPRGQSRNQSIVGSISGCSNNNFVN
;
A
#
# COMPACT_ATOMS: atom_id res chain seq x y z
N MET A 1 -14.41 7.11 9.41
CA MET A 1 -14.26 8.56 9.13
C MET A 1 -13.50 8.71 7.82
N SER A 2 -13.88 9.66 6.97
CA SER A 2 -13.16 10.01 5.75
C SER A 2 -12.61 11.43 5.82
N ALA A 3 -11.47 11.65 5.17
CA ALA A 3 -10.78 12.93 5.10
C ALA A 3 -9.91 13.00 3.85
N ASN A 4 -9.37 14.18 3.56
CA ASN A 4 -8.42 14.34 2.46
C ASN A 4 -7.09 13.68 2.81
N LEU A 5 -6.48 13.02 1.84
CA LEU A 5 -5.14 12.45 1.95
C LEU A 5 -4.19 13.24 1.04
N LEU A 6 -3.11 13.78 1.61
CA LEU A 6 -1.96 14.28 0.87
C LEU A 6 -0.83 13.27 1.01
N VAL A 7 -0.27 12.81 -0.11
CA VAL A 7 0.96 12.02 -0.16
C VAL A 7 1.96 12.79 -1.00
N GLU A 8 3.12 13.10 -0.43
CA GLU A 8 4.15 13.88 -1.09
C GLU A 8 5.51 13.18 -0.99
N LEU A 9 6.15 13.00 -2.14
CA LEU A 9 7.48 12.44 -2.28
C LEU A 9 8.45 13.53 -2.74
N LEU A 10 9.44 13.85 -1.90
CA LEU A 10 10.55 14.75 -2.21
C LEU A 10 11.68 13.94 -2.87
N THR A 11 12.17 14.40 -4.02
CA THR A 11 13.20 13.75 -4.82
C THR A 11 14.27 14.75 -5.27
N GLU A 12 15.38 14.23 -5.79
CA GLU A 12 16.28 15.01 -6.65
C GLU A 12 15.57 15.45 -7.95
N GLU A 13 16.19 16.39 -8.69
CA GLU A 13 15.71 16.98 -9.96
C GLU A 13 15.19 15.98 -11.01
N LEU A 14 13.88 15.77 -11.07
CA LEU A 14 13.22 14.95 -12.08
C LEU A 14 13.31 15.59 -13.47
N PRO A 15 13.40 14.78 -14.55
CA PRO A 15 13.52 15.34 -15.89
C PRO A 15 12.25 16.10 -16.28
N PRO A 16 12.34 17.37 -16.70
CA PRO A 16 11.17 18.23 -16.92
C PRO A 16 10.25 17.70 -18.02
N LYS A 17 10.81 17.03 -19.05
CA LYS A 17 10.04 16.46 -20.17
C LYS A 17 9.06 15.37 -19.77
N VAL A 18 9.34 14.64 -18.68
CA VAL A 18 8.47 13.54 -18.21
C VAL A 18 7.83 13.81 -16.86
N LEU A 19 8.03 15.02 -16.30
CA LEU A 19 7.59 15.36 -14.95
C LEU A 19 6.08 15.17 -14.77
N GLN A 20 5.28 15.65 -15.72
CA GLN A 20 3.82 15.48 -15.67
C GLN A 20 3.42 13.99 -15.74
N THR A 21 4.09 13.20 -16.58
CA THR A 21 3.86 11.77 -16.69
C THR A 21 4.18 11.04 -15.39
N LEU A 22 5.29 11.41 -14.73
CA LEU A 22 5.67 10.85 -13.42
C LEU A 22 4.68 11.25 -12.33
N GLY A 23 4.26 12.51 -12.27
CA GLY A 23 3.26 12.99 -11.32
C GLY A 23 1.92 12.26 -11.48
N ASN A 24 1.43 12.16 -12.71
CA ASN A 24 0.20 11.43 -13.01
C ASN A 24 0.32 9.94 -12.65
N ALA A 25 1.43 9.29 -13.00
CA ALA A 25 1.65 7.89 -12.67
C ALA A 25 1.71 7.64 -11.16
N PHE A 26 2.40 8.52 -10.42
CA PHE A 26 2.47 8.47 -8.96
C PHE A 26 1.08 8.60 -8.34
N ALA A 27 0.37 9.69 -8.63
CA ALA A 27 -0.92 9.97 -8.01
C ALA A 27 -2.00 8.95 -8.37
N ASN A 28 -2.08 8.54 -9.64
CA ASN A 28 -3.02 7.52 -10.08
C ASN A 28 -2.67 6.15 -9.51
N GLY A 29 -1.38 5.82 -9.38
CA GLY A 29 -0.92 4.59 -8.74
C GLY A 29 -1.38 4.50 -7.28
N ILE A 30 -1.21 5.58 -6.50
CA ILE A 30 -1.71 5.65 -5.12
C ILE A 30 -3.24 5.51 -5.10
N ALA A 31 -3.95 6.29 -5.91
CA ALA A 31 -5.41 6.27 -5.93
C ALA A 31 -5.97 4.89 -6.30
N GLU A 32 -5.39 4.22 -7.30
CA GLU A 32 -5.81 2.87 -7.70
C GLU A 32 -5.49 1.83 -6.62
N GLY A 33 -4.34 1.95 -5.97
CA GLY A 33 -3.97 1.12 -4.82
C GLY A 33 -4.94 1.26 -3.65
N LEU A 34 -5.40 2.48 -3.36
CA LEU A 34 -6.41 2.72 -2.32
C LEU A 34 -7.81 2.26 -2.74
N ARG A 35 -8.19 2.46 -4.01
CA ARG A 35 -9.50 2.06 -4.57
C ARG A 35 -9.68 0.55 -4.53
N SER A 36 -8.69 -0.20 -5.00
CA SER A 36 -8.69 -1.67 -4.97
C SER A 36 -8.80 -2.24 -3.56
N ARG A 37 -8.40 -1.46 -2.54
CA ARG A 37 -8.50 -1.81 -1.11
C ARG A 37 -9.71 -1.17 -0.43
N GLN A 38 -10.63 -0.59 -1.20
CA GLN A 38 -11.87 0.05 -0.75
C GLN A 38 -11.68 1.18 0.27
N LEU A 39 -10.51 1.83 0.21
CA LEU A 39 -10.19 2.98 1.06
C LEU A 39 -10.68 4.31 0.46
N LEU A 40 -11.16 4.32 -0.78
CA LEU A 40 -11.74 5.50 -1.42
C LEU A 40 -13.27 5.41 -1.44
N GLU A 41 -13.94 6.53 -1.16
CA GLU A 41 -15.36 6.68 -1.40
C GLU A 41 -15.65 6.90 -2.89
N ALA A 42 -16.88 6.63 -3.34
CA ALA A 42 -17.27 6.71 -4.75
C ALA A 42 -17.06 8.12 -5.36
N GLY A 43 -17.16 9.18 -4.55
CA GLY A 43 -16.94 10.57 -4.95
C GLY A 43 -15.50 11.07 -4.79
N SER A 44 -14.54 10.19 -4.53
CA SER A 44 -13.13 10.58 -4.31
C SER A 44 -12.55 11.19 -5.59
N THR A 45 -11.93 12.36 -5.45
CA THR A 45 -11.25 13.08 -6.53
C THR A 45 -9.74 12.99 -6.31
N VAL A 46 -8.97 12.94 -7.40
CA VAL A 46 -7.52 12.90 -7.37
C VAL A 46 -6.99 14.17 -8.01
N THR A 47 -6.20 14.92 -7.27
CA THR A 47 -5.47 16.09 -7.75
C THR A 47 -3.98 15.78 -7.74
N VAL A 48 -3.34 16.01 -8.88
CA VAL A 48 -1.92 15.75 -9.08
C VAL A 48 -1.13 17.03 -8.88
N TYR A 49 -0.07 16.98 -8.09
CA TYR A 49 0.92 18.05 -8.00
C TYR A 49 2.28 17.51 -8.38
N CYS A 50 3.02 18.24 -9.21
CA CYS A 50 4.40 17.88 -9.52
C CYS A 50 5.24 19.12 -9.77
N THR A 51 6.44 19.14 -9.19
CA THR A 51 7.51 20.11 -9.44
C THR A 51 8.80 19.33 -9.70
N PRO A 52 9.88 19.96 -10.20
CA PRO A 52 11.11 19.24 -10.50
C PRO A 52 11.64 18.37 -9.34
N ARG A 53 11.33 18.68 -8.08
CA ARG A 53 11.78 17.88 -6.93
C ARG A 53 10.66 17.23 -6.13
N ARG A 54 9.40 17.33 -6.55
CA ARG A 54 8.26 16.84 -5.77
C ARG A 54 7.24 16.16 -6.65
N LEU A 55 6.78 14.98 -6.23
CA LEU A 55 5.57 14.34 -6.75
C LEU A 55 4.57 14.27 -5.60
N ALA A 56 3.34 14.72 -5.83
CA ALA A 56 2.30 14.67 -4.81
C ALA A 56 0.95 14.25 -5.37
N ALA A 57 0.20 13.57 -4.52
CA ALA A 57 -1.17 13.15 -4.75
C ALA A 57 -2.03 13.71 -3.62
N HIS A 58 -3.03 14.52 -3.97
CA HIS A 58 -4.10 14.89 -3.05
C HIS A 58 -5.35 14.13 -3.45
N ILE A 59 -5.92 13.37 -2.53
CA ILE A 59 -7.08 12.51 -2.77
C ILE A 59 -8.17 12.88 -1.77
N SER A 60 -9.35 13.27 -2.24
CA SER A 60 -10.48 13.57 -1.35
C SER A 60 -11.16 12.29 -0.87
N GLN A 61 -11.88 12.37 0.26
CA GLN A 61 -12.76 11.30 0.76
C GLN A 61 -12.07 9.93 0.94
N VAL A 62 -10.86 9.94 1.50
CA VAL A 62 -10.13 8.71 1.87
C VAL A 62 -10.59 8.24 3.24
N ARG A 63 -10.97 6.97 3.38
CA ARG A 63 -11.36 6.34 4.64
C ARG A 63 -10.12 6.01 5.49
N SER A 64 -10.22 6.17 6.80
CA SER A 64 -9.17 5.71 7.73
C SER A 64 -9.11 4.18 7.87
N ILE A 65 -10.23 3.49 7.64
CA ILE A 65 -10.39 2.04 7.67
C ILE A 65 -11.35 1.66 6.53
N ALA A 66 -11.01 0.63 5.76
CA ALA A 66 -11.90 0.08 4.73
C ALA A 66 -13.19 -0.48 5.37
N PRO A 67 -14.30 -0.58 4.64
CA PRO A 67 -15.47 -1.27 5.17
C PRO A 67 -15.17 -2.75 5.44
N ASP A 68 -15.78 -3.29 6.49
CA ASP A 68 -15.81 -4.73 6.73
C ASP A 68 -16.47 -5.42 5.52
N GLN A 69 -15.89 -6.54 5.08
CA GLN A 69 -16.36 -7.26 3.90
C GLN A 69 -16.81 -8.67 4.26
N PRO A 70 -17.97 -9.13 3.77
CA PRO A 70 -18.32 -10.53 3.88
C PRO A 70 -17.28 -11.37 3.12
N PHE A 71 -16.81 -12.42 3.77
CA PHE A 71 -15.85 -13.37 3.23
C PHE A 71 -16.45 -14.77 3.32
N SER A 72 -16.34 -15.52 2.22
CA SER A 72 -16.74 -16.92 2.16
C SER A 72 -15.58 -17.77 1.65
N GLU A 73 -15.21 -18.79 2.41
CA GLU A 73 -14.21 -19.79 2.02
C GLU A 73 -14.92 -21.12 1.74
N LYS A 74 -14.87 -21.58 0.48
CA LYS A 74 -15.33 -22.92 0.13
C LYS A 74 -14.29 -23.94 0.58
N LEU A 75 -14.68 -24.86 1.46
CA LEU A 75 -13.76 -25.80 2.08
C LEU A 75 -13.65 -27.09 1.27
N MET A 76 -14.75 -27.84 1.17
CA MET A 76 -14.87 -29.13 0.46
C MET A 76 -16.31 -29.64 0.45
N PRO A 77 -16.64 -30.68 -0.35
CA PRO A 77 -17.97 -31.27 -0.35
C PRO A 77 -18.35 -31.83 1.02
N VAL A 78 -19.64 -31.75 1.36
CA VAL A 78 -20.20 -32.27 2.62
C VAL A 78 -19.89 -33.77 2.78
N SER A 79 -19.96 -34.54 1.69
CA SER A 79 -19.65 -35.98 1.68
C SER A 79 -18.20 -36.33 2.01
N VAL A 80 -17.27 -35.39 1.84
CA VAL A 80 -15.84 -35.56 2.17
C VAL A 80 -15.53 -34.97 3.54
N GLY A 81 -16.17 -33.85 3.88
CA GLY A 81 -15.91 -33.11 5.11
C GLY A 81 -16.63 -33.65 6.35
N LEU A 82 -17.79 -34.29 6.17
CA LEU A 82 -18.56 -34.91 7.25
C LEU A 82 -18.78 -36.39 6.95
N LYS A 83 -18.60 -37.23 7.97
CA LYS A 83 -18.97 -38.64 7.96
C LYS A 83 -19.85 -38.90 9.17
N ASP A 84 -21.08 -39.36 8.94
CA ASP A 84 -22.08 -39.59 10.00
C ASP A 84 -22.33 -38.35 10.89
N GLY A 85 -22.27 -37.16 10.26
CA GLY A 85 -22.42 -35.88 10.96
C GLY A 85 -21.18 -35.41 11.74
N GLN A 86 -20.11 -36.20 11.78
CA GLN A 86 -18.86 -35.85 12.45
C GLN A 86 -17.80 -35.31 11.47
N PRO A 87 -16.98 -34.32 11.87
CA PRO A 87 -15.94 -33.75 11.02
C PRO A 87 -14.85 -34.78 10.71
N THR A 88 -14.48 -34.90 9.43
CA THR A 88 -13.42 -35.81 9.01
C THR A 88 -12.03 -35.22 9.26
N PRO A 89 -10.97 -36.05 9.34
CA PRO A 89 -9.60 -35.55 9.42
C PRO A 89 -9.21 -34.64 8.24
N ALA A 90 -9.83 -34.84 7.07
CA ALA A 90 -9.62 -34.00 5.90
C ALA A 90 -10.15 -32.58 6.14
N LEU A 91 -11.36 -32.44 6.71
CA LEU A 91 -11.95 -31.15 7.05
C LEU A 91 -11.09 -30.40 8.08
N LEU A 92 -10.66 -31.09 9.14
CA LEU A 92 -9.82 -30.48 10.18
C LEU A 92 -8.48 -29.99 9.62
N LYS A 93 -7.83 -30.79 8.74
CA LYS A 93 -6.59 -30.36 8.05
C LYS A 93 -6.82 -29.15 7.15
N LYS A 94 -7.95 -29.09 6.44
CA LYS A 94 -8.30 -27.95 5.57
C LYS A 94 -8.53 -26.68 6.38
N LEU A 95 -9.26 -26.77 7.50
CA LEU A 95 -9.46 -25.66 8.43
C LEU A 95 -8.12 -25.15 8.96
N ALA A 96 -7.23 -26.04 9.42
CA ALA A 96 -5.90 -25.65 9.87
C ALA A 96 -5.07 -24.96 8.78
N ALA A 97 -5.06 -25.50 7.55
CA ALA A 97 -4.36 -24.89 6.41
C ALA A 97 -4.87 -23.50 6.03
N LYS A 98 -6.11 -23.16 6.41
CA LYS A 98 -6.74 -21.85 6.19
C LYS A 98 -6.69 -20.94 7.43
N ASN A 99 -5.96 -21.34 8.48
CA ASN A 99 -5.91 -20.66 9.78
C ASN A 99 -7.28 -20.55 10.47
N LEU A 100 -8.18 -21.51 10.21
CA LEU A 100 -9.54 -21.62 10.75
C LEU A 100 -9.68 -22.77 11.75
N SER A 101 -8.58 -23.24 12.35
CA SER A 101 -8.61 -24.34 13.33
C SER A 101 -9.41 -24.05 14.59
N HIS A 102 -9.71 -22.77 14.87
CA HIS A 102 -10.53 -22.32 15.98
C HIS A 102 -12.04 -22.35 15.66
N VAL A 103 -12.43 -22.58 14.40
CA VAL A 103 -13.82 -22.62 13.97
C VAL A 103 -14.41 -23.99 14.30
N ASP A 104 -15.58 -24.01 14.93
CA ASP A 104 -16.33 -25.23 15.16
C ASP A 104 -16.89 -25.76 13.83
N PRO A 105 -16.52 -26.98 13.38
CA PRO A 105 -17.05 -27.58 12.16
C PRO A 105 -18.59 -27.65 12.13
N ALA A 106 -19.27 -27.66 13.27
CA ALA A 106 -20.73 -27.66 13.34
C ALA A 106 -21.37 -26.34 12.89
N THR A 107 -20.62 -25.23 12.91
CA THR A 107 -21.08 -23.90 12.48
C THR A 107 -20.90 -23.62 10.99
N LEU A 108 -20.34 -24.57 10.24
CA LEU A 108 -20.12 -24.42 8.81
C LEU A 108 -21.45 -24.44 8.05
N GLU A 109 -21.60 -23.50 7.13
CA GLU A 109 -22.77 -23.43 6.25
C GLU A 109 -22.63 -24.45 5.12
N ARG A 110 -23.78 -24.87 4.58
CA ARG A 110 -23.86 -25.75 3.42
C ARG A 110 -24.42 -24.97 2.24
N GLU A 111 -23.71 -25.00 1.12
CA GLU A 111 -24.12 -24.32 -0.10
C GLU A 111 -24.06 -25.28 -1.27
N HIS A 112 -25.13 -25.35 -2.06
CA HIS A 112 -25.17 -26.18 -3.25
C HIS A 112 -24.57 -25.43 -4.44
N ASP A 113 -23.48 -25.93 -5.01
CA ASP A 113 -22.79 -25.27 -6.14
C ASP A 113 -23.33 -25.65 -7.53
N GLY A 114 -24.43 -26.42 -7.57
CA GLY A 114 -25.03 -26.98 -8.79
C GLY A 114 -24.61 -28.41 -9.09
N LYS A 115 -23.57 -28.94 -8.42
CA LYS A 115 -23.12 -30.34 -8.56
C LYS A 115 -23.13 -31.08 -7.23
N THR A 116 -22.58 -30.45 -6.18
CA THR A 116 -22.47 -31.06 -4.85
C THR A 116 -22.75 -30.04 -3.76
N GLU A 117 -23.24 -30.52 -2.63
CA GLU A 117 -23.34 -29.71 -1.41
C GLU A 117 -21.93 -29.47 -0.85
N GLN A 118 -21.54 -28.21 -0.70
CA GLN A 118 -20.22 -27.78 -0.24
C GLN A 118 -20.31 -27.25 1.20
N LEU A 119 -19.32 -27.56 2.02
CA LEU A 119 -19.11 -26.87 3.30
C LEU A 119 -18.41 -25.53 3.02
N VAL A 120 -18.99 -24.47 3.54
CA VAL A 120 -18.53 -23.09 3.36
C VAL A 120 -18.38 -22.44 4.73
N TYR A 121 -17.23 -21.82 4.96
CA TYR A 121 -17.05 -20.94 6.10
C TYR A 121 -17.41 -19.51 5.68
N ARG A 122 -18.36 -18.89 6.37
CA ARG A 122 -18.72 -17.48 6.16
C ARG A 122 -18.35 -16.66 7.38
N ALA A 123 -17.72 -15.52 7.15
CA ALA A 123 -17.33 -14.57 8.18
C ALA A 123 -17.33 -13.16 7.64
N VAL A 124 -17.13 -12.19 8.53
CA VAL A 124 -16.90 -10.80 8.18
C VAL A 124 -15.41 -10.52 8.36
N ALA A 125 -14.71 -10.28 7.25
CA ALA A 125 -13.32 -9.84 7.27
C ALA A 125 -13.28 -8.36 7.67
N LYS A 126 -12.51 -8.05 8.71
CA LYS A 126 -12.32 -6.67 9.16
C LYS A 126 -11.61 -5.85 8.09
N GLY A 127 -12.11 -4.64 7.84
CA GLY A 127 -11.50 -3.73 6.88
C GLY A 127 -10.07 -3.37 7.26
N SER A 128 -9.19 -3.30 6.27
CA SER A 128 -7.78 -2.91 6.48
C SER A 128 -7.67 -1.42 6.81
N SER A 129 -6.72 -1.06 7.68
CA SER A 129 -6.43 0.34 8.01
C SER A 129 -5.78 1.08 6.84
N LEU A 130 -5.95 2.41 6.81
CA LEU A 130 -5.34 3.28 5.83
C LEU A 130 -3.81 3.15 5.82
N ASN A 131 -3.16 3.00 6.99
CA ASN A 131 -1.72 2.81 7.06
C ASN A 131 -1.26 1.64 6.18
N VAL A 132 -1.82 0.46 6.42
CA VAL A 132 -1.44 -0.78 5.71
C VAL A 132 -1.75 -0.66 4.22
N GLY A 133 -2.94 -0.15 3.89
CA GLY A 133 -3.36 0.02 2.50
C GLY A 133 -2.52 1.05 1.75
N LEU A 134 -2.21 2.18 2.38
CA LEU A 134 -1.40 3.25 1.80
C LEU A 134 0.07 2.84 1.63
N GLN A 135 0.65 2.12 2.60
CA GLN A 135 2.00 1.59 2.47
C GLN A 135 2.13 0.68 1.25
N ALA A 136 1.16 -0.22 1.06
CA ALA A 136 1.15 -1.11 -0.10
C ALA A 136 0.89 -0.35 -1.42
N ALA A 137 -0.04 0.61 -1.41
CA ALA A 137 -0.31 1.46 -2.58
C ALA A 137 0.91 2.29 -2.98
N LEU A 138 1.66 2.82 -2.01
CA LEU A 138 2.91 3.55 -2.22
C LEU A 138 3.97 2.67 -2.86
N ASP A 139 4.19 1.47 -2.30
CA ASP A 139 5.16 0.52 -2.85
C ASP A 139 4.83 0.17 -4.31
N ASP A 140 3.55 -0.10 -4.59
CA ASP A 140 3.05 -0.41 -5.93
C ASP A 140 3.22 0.78 -6.89
N ALA A 141 2.88 2.00 -6.43
CA ALA A 141 2.99 3.21 -7.23
C ALA A 141 4.44 3.52 -7.60
N ILE A 142 5.37 3.45 -6.63
CA ILE A 142 6.81 3.68 -6.86
C ILE A 142 7.38 2.62 -7.82
N ALA A 143 7.02 1.35 -7.65
CA ALA A 143 7.51 0.27 -8.51
C ALA A 143 7.06 0.43 -9.96
N LYS A 144 5.88 1.01 -10.19
CA LYS A 144 5.27 1.20 -11.51
C LYS A 144 5.59 2.56 -12.15
N LEU A 145 6.34 3.43 -11.48
CA LEU A 145 6.70 4.73 -12.08
C LEU A 145 7.37 4.50 -13.43
N PRO A 146 6.91 5.15 -14.51
CA PRO A 146 7.50 5.06 -15.83
C PRO A 146 8.78 5.89 -15.82
N ILE A 147 9.80 5.39 -15.11
CA ILE A 147 11.12 6.00 -15.04
C ILE A 147 11.78 5.69 -16.38
N PRO A 148 11.89 6.68 -17.27
CA PRO A 148 12.66 6.48 -18.49
C PRO A 148 14.07 6.16 -18.02
N LYS A 149 14.65 5.09 -18.57
CA LYS A 149 16.05 4.69 -18.38
C LYS A 149 16.98 5.86 -18.04
N VAL A 150 17.92 5.62 -17.12
CA VAL A 150 19.04 6.53 -16.79
C VAL A 150 19.53 7.29 -18.01
N MET A 151 19.50 8.61 -17.92
CA MET A 151 20.18 9.47 -18.88
C MET A 151 21.67 9.46 -18.55
N SER A 152 22.48 9.06 -19.52
CA SER A 152 23.94 9.13 -19.49
C SER A 152 24.35 10.53 -19.95
N TYR A 153 25.06 11.29 -19.12
CA TYR A 153 25.69 12.53 -19.55
C TYR A 153 27.21 12.36 -19.51
N GLN A 154 27.90 12.59 -20.63
CA GLN A 154 29.33 12.84 -20.62
C GLN A 154 29.58 14.23 -20.02
N LEU A 155 30.38 14.30 -18.97
CA LEU A 155 30.84 15.57 -18.41
C LEU A 155 31.77 16.29 -19.41
N ALA A 156 32.07 17.55 -19.14
CA ALA A 156 32.88 18.40 -20.01
C ALA A 156 34.30 17.87 -20.28
N ASP A 157 34.75 16.87 -19.52
CA ASP A 157 36.00 16.13 -19.71
C ASP A 157 35.95 15.09 -20.85
N GLY A 158 34.78 14.89 -21.47
CA GLY A 158 34.55 13.94 -22.55
C GLY A 158 34.73 12.46 -22.18
N THR A 159 35.04 12.16 -20.92
CA THR A 159 35.46 10.81 -20.46
C THR A 159 34.58 10.28 -19.33
N THR A 160 34.00 11.16 -18.51
CA THR A 160 33.18 10.76 -17.37
C THR A 160 31.70 10.73 -17.73
N THR A 161 31.09 9.55 -17.72
CA THR A 161 29.64 9.40 -17.92
C THR A 161 28.93 9.25 -16.59
N VAL A 162 28.02 10.17 -16.26
CA VAL A 162 27.17 10.06 -15.05
C VAL A 162 25.80 9.48 -15.41
N HIS A 163 25.33 8.54 -14.59
CA HIS A 163 24.01 7.94 -14.68
C HIS A 163 23.17 8.37 -13.48
N PHE A 164 21.98 8.92 -13.69
CA PHE A 164 21.13 9.33 -12.57
C PHE A 164 19.75 8.66 -12.66
N VAL A 165 19.43 7.84 -11.65
CA VAL A 165 18.05 7.51 -11.26
C VAL A 165 17.80 8.26 -9.96
N ARG A 166 17.11 9.39 -10.06
CA ARG A 166 17.00 10.42 -9.00
C ARG A 166 16.61 9.83 -7.63
N PRO A 167 17.42 9.98 -6.57
CA PRO A 167 17.07 9.58 -5.20
C PRO A 167 15.85 10.32 -4.64
N ALA A 168 15.14 9.68 -3.71
CA ALA A 168 14.13 10.31 -2.87
C ALA A 168 14.74 10.74 -1.53
N HIS A 169 14.38 11.92 -1.03
CA HIS A 169 14.88 12.49 0.22
C HIS A 169 13.87 12.41 1.36
N GLY A 170 12.58 12.46 1.04
CA GLY A 170 11.54 12.57 2.06
C GLY A 170 10.19 12.10 1.56
N LEU A 171 9.36 11.68 2.51
CA LEU A 171 7.99 11.26 2.28
C LEU A 171 7.12 11.88 3.38
N ILE A 172 6.01 12.48 2.98
CA ILE A 172 4.98 12.97 3.90
C ILE A 172 3.66 12.34 3.46
N ALA A 173 2.90 11.83 4.43
CA ALA A 173 1.52 11.40 4.23
C ALA A 173 0.64 11.96 5.33
N LEU A 174 -0.36 12.77 4.96
CA LEU A 174 -1.29 13.43 5.87
C LEU A 174 -2.72 13.02 5.54
N HIS A 175 -3.44 12.47 6.52
CA HIS A 175 -4.86 12.20 6.43
C HIS A 175 -5.62 13.20 7.31
N GLY A 176 -6.27 14.18 6.68
CA GLY A 176 -6.72 15.38 7.37
C GLY A 176 -5.54 16.12 7.98
N LYS A 177 -5.46 16.13 9.31
CA LYS A 177 -4.36 16.74 10.08
C LYS A 177 -3.35 15.72 10.62
N ASP A 178 -3.65 14.43 10.49
CA ASP A 178 -2.90 13.37 11.15
C ASP A 178 -1.86 12.77 10.20
N ILE A 179 -0.66 12.50 10.73
CA ILE A 179 0.39 11.84 9.98
C ILE A 179 0.04 10.36 9.84
N VAL A 180 0.09 9.83 8.62
CA VAL A 180 -0.01 8.39 8.36
C VAL A 180 1.41 7.81 8.34
N PRO A 181 1.79 6.93 9.28
CA PRO A 181 3.17 6.46 9.36
C PRO A 181 3.46 5.43 8.28
N ILE A 182 4.06 5.88 7.19
CA ILE A 182 4.50 5.06 6.05
C ILE A 182 5.96 5.38 5.71
N THR A 183 6.65 4.42 5.09
CA THR A 183 8.07 4.54 4.75
C THR A 183 8.28 4.11 3.30
N PRO A 184 9.05 4.85 2.47
CA PRO A 184 9.38 4.35 1.15
C PRO A 184 10.31 3.14 1.27
N LYS A 185 9.97 2.01 0.61
CA LYS A 185 10.90 0.88 0.54
C LYS A 185 12.19 1.31 -0.15
N LYS A 186 13.34 1.08 0.50
CA LYS A 186 14.65 1.24 -0.12
C LYS A 186 14.76 0.22 -1.26
N ARG A 187 14.65 0.66 -2.51
CA ARG A 187 14.95 -0.18 -3.68
C ARG A 187 16.42 -0.62 -3.57
N ASN A 188 16.67 -1.92 -3.62
CA ASN A 188 18.00 -2.53 -3.53
C ASN A 188 18.98 -1.83 -4.49
N LEU A 189 19.82 -0.95 -3.95
CA LEU A 189 21.00 -0.43 -4.63
C LEU A 189 22.10 -1.52 -4.56
N PRO A 190 22.91 -1.74 -5.61
CA PRO A 190 24.00 -2.68 -5.57
C PRO A 190 24.93 -2.41 -4.38
N ARG A 191 25.33 -3.47 -3.68
CA ARG A 191 26.14 -3.42 -2.45
C ARG A 191 27.45 -2.67 -2.74
N GLY A 192 27.66 -1.51 -2.11
CA GLY A 192 28.93 -0.80 -2.27
C GLY A 192 29.06 0.61 -1.68
N GLN A 193 28.02 1.22 -1.10
CA GLN A 193 28.16 2.55 -0.48
C GLN A 193 27.47 2.65 0.88
N SER A 194 28.16 3.37 1.77
CA SER A 194 28.01 3.48 3.22
C SER A 194 26.59 3.37 3.77
N ARG A 195 26.44 2.42 4.70
CA ARG A 195 25.31 2.28 5.60
C ARG A 195 25.43 3.35 6.69
N ASN A 196 24.59 4.39 6.65
CA ASN A 196 24.03 5.08 7.82
C ASN A 196 23.35 6.37 7.37
N GLN A 197 22.02 6.34 7.18
CA GLN A 197 21.14 7.47 7.54
C GLN A 197 19.76 6.90 7.92
N SER A 198 19.49 7.03 9.21
CA SER A 198 18.23 6.77 9.88
C SER A 198 17.25 7.89 9.49
N ILE A 199 16.15 7.57 8.81
CA ILE A 199 15.06 8.53 8.56
C ILE A 199 14.03 8.32 9.66
N VAL A 200 14.37 8.74 10.88
CA VAL A 200 13.41 8.96 11.96
C VAL A 200 13.89 10.19 12.73
N GLY A 201 13.40 11.35 12.32
CA GLY A 201 13.49 12.59 13.09
C GLY A 201 12.14 12.88 13.70
N SER A 202 11.97 12.46 14.94
CA SER A 202 10.82 12.71 15.81
C SER A 202 10.55 14.22 15.88
N ILE A 203 9.35 14.67 15.48
CA ILE A 203 8.88 16.02 15.86
C ILE A 203 8.37 15.90 17.29
N SER A 204 9.29 15.93 18.25
CA SER A 204 8.98 16.09 19.66
C SER A 204 10.18 16.78 20.33
N GLY A 205 10.13 18.11 20.42
CA GLY A 205 11.05 18.88 21.25
C GLY A 205 11.61 20.14 20.60
N CYS A 206 10.76 21.13 20.35
CA CYS A 206 11.19 22.54 20.39
C CYS A 206 10.15 23.31 21.20
N SER A 207 10.24 23.16 22.52
CA SER A 207 9.66 24.09 23.49
C SER A 207 10.76 25.07 23.88
N ASN A 208 10.45 26.37 23.77
CA ASN A 208 11.13 27.53 24.35
C ASN A 208 12.67 27.54 24.39
N ASN A 209 13.29 28.45 23.61
CA ASN A 209 14.23 29.42 24.19
C ASN A 209 14.57 30.57 23.22
N ASN A 210 14.36 31.79 23.74
CA ASN A 210 15.12 33.02 23.53
C ASN A 210 15.14 33.65 22.12
N PHE A 211 14.16 34.54 21.91
CA PHE A 211 14.42 35.83 21.28
C PHE A 211 15.13 36.74 22.30
N VAL A 212 16.39 37.07 22.07
CA VAL A 212 17.01 38.28 22.61
C VAL A 212 17.93 38.86 21.53
N ASN A 213 17.62 40.11 21.17
CA ASN A 213 18.33 41.13 20.39
C ASN A 213 18.61 40.86 18.91
#